data_AF-A0AAW8FWV5-F1
#
_entry.id   AF-A0AAW8FWV5-F1
#
_cell.length_a   1.000
_cell.length_b   1.000
_cell.length_c   1.000
_cell.angle_alpha   90.00
_cell.angle_beta   90.00
_cell.angle_gamma   90.00
#
_symmetry.space_group_name_H-M   'P 1'
#
loop_
_entity.id
_entity.type
_entity.pdbx_description
1 polymer ?
#
loop_
_entity_poly.entity_id
_entity_poly.type
_entity_poly.pdbx_seq_one_letter_code
_entity_poly.pdbx_strand_id
1 'polypeptide(L)' 'MGITLSDVNENGFEHFKNKYGIFNLSHHNHLVSFDLKNENDQNLIISDLVQAGKIRSFEEKIPSMNEVFINAVSNPS' A
#
# COMPACT_ATOMS: atom_id res chain seq x y z
N MET A 1 3.46 0.51 -3.36
CA MET A 1 2.08 0.63 -3.87
C MET A 1 1.35 1.60 -2.97
N GLY A 2 0.80 2.69 -3.52
CA GLY A 2 0.08 3.72 -2.78
C GLY A 2 -1.41 3.44 -2.75
N ILE A 3 -2.06 3.68 -1.62
CA ILE A 3 -3.48 3.42 -1.41
C ILE A 3 -4.11 4.59 -0.69
N THR A 4 -5.32 4.96 -1.08
CA THR A 4 -6.15 5.91 -0.34
C THR A 4 -7.52 5.31 -0.06
N LEU A 5 -7.94 5.37 1.20
CA LEU A 5 -9.24 4.94 1.68
C LEU A 5 -10.07 6.13 2.15
N SER A 6 -11.39 5.99 2.07
CA SER A 6 -12.39 6.84 2.71
C SER A 6 -13.35 5.96 3.52
N ASP A 7 -14.13 6.54 4.43
CA ASP A 7 -15.08 5.80 5.27
C ASP A 7 -14.40 4.60 5.95
N VAL A 8 -13.25 4.85 6.58
CA VAL A 8 -12.41 3.80 7.17
C VAL A 8 -13.12 3.13 8.35
N ASN A 9 -13.19 1.80 8.31
CA ASN A 9 -13.57 0.97 9.44
C ASN A 9 -12.32 0.71 10.29
N GLU A 10 -12.29 1.27 11.50
CA GLU A 10 -11.12 1.21 12.39
C GLU A 10 -10.69 -0.24 12.69
N ASN A 11 -11.63 -1.15 12.94
CA ASN A 11 -11.31 -2.55 13.22
C ASN A 11 -10.70 -3.23 11.99
N GLY A 12 -11.34 -3.06 10.83
CA GLY A 12 -10.83 -3.63 9.57
C GLY A 12 -9.46 -3.07 9.18
N PHE A 13 -9.27 -1.78 9.40
CA PHE A 13 -8.01 -1.09 9.11
C PHE A 13 -6.87 -1.49 10.05
N GLU A 14 -7.13 -1.64 11.34
CA GLU A 14 -6.13 -2.15 12.28
C GLU A 14 -5.73 -3.60 11.97
N HIS A 15 -6.69 -4.47 11.63
CA HIS A 15 -6.37 -5.82 11.14
C HIS A 15 -5.51 -5.77 9.87
N PHE A 16 -5.87 -4.92 8.91
CA PHE A 16 -5.13 -4.74 7.67
C PHE A 16 -3.68 -4.29 7.93
N LYS A 17 -3.51 -3.26 8.77
CA LYS A 17 -2.22 -2.70 9.15
C LYS A 17 -1.31 -3.73 9.80
N ASN A 18 -1.85 -4.52 10.73
CA ASN A 18 -1.11 -5.57 11.43
C ASN A 18 -0.71 -6.73 10.49
N LYS A 19 -1.55 -7.03 9.49
CA LYS A 19 -1.29 -8.13 8.53
C LYS A 19 -0.23 -7.76 7.50
N TYR A 20 -0.30 -6.56 6.92
CA TYR A 20 0.49 -6.21 5.73
C TYR A 20 1.67 -5.28 6.00
N GLY A 21 1.70 -4.58 7.15
CA GLY A 21 2.74 -3.61 7.44
C GLY A 21 2.71 -2.41 6.48
N ILE A 22 1.98 -1.36 6.87
CA ILE A 22 1.89 -0.13 6.06
C ILE A 22 2.97 0.89 6.46
N PHE A 23 3.32 1.77 5.52
CA PHE A 23 4.22 2.90 5.76
C PHE A 23 3.68 4.18 5.10
N ASN A 24 4.29 5.33 5.39
CA ASN A 24 3.84 6.65 4.90
C ASN A 24 2.35 6.94 5.18
N LEU A 25 1.85 6.51 6.34
CA LEU A 25 0.46 6.75 6.73
C LEU A 25 0.19 8.25 6.91
N SER A 26 -0.87 8.73 6.28
CA SER A 26 -1.33 10.13 6.34
C SER A 26 -2.85 10.19 6.42
N HIS A 27 -3.35 11.15 7.19
CA HIS A 27 -4.78 11.41 7.36
C HIS A 27 -5.07 12.84 6.91
N HIS A 28 -5.90 13.01 5.87
CA HIS A 28 -6.24 14.33 5.35
C HIS A 28 -7.66 14.34 4.76
N ASN A 29 -8.49 15.33 5.12
CA ASN A 29 -9.85 15.50 4.60
C ASN A 29 -10.73 14.21 4.67
N HIS A 30 -10.68 13.49 5.79
CA HIS A 30 -11.38 12.19 5.97
C HIS A 30 -10.89 11.05 5.08
N LEU A 31 -9.73 11.23 4.45
CA LEU A 31 -9.03 10.20 3.69
C LEU A 31 -7.84 9.70 4.50
N VAL A 32 -7.59 8.40 4.35
CA VAL A 32 -6.44 7.71 4.92
C VAL A 32 -5.60 7.20 3.76
N SER A 33 -4.39 7.73 3.63
CA SER A 33 -3.45 7.36 2.57
C SER A 33 -2.23 6.68 3.16
N PHE A 34 -1.75 5.63 2.51
CA PHE A 34 -0.57 4.86 2.96
C PHE A 34 0.05 4.09 1.80
N ASP A 35 1.28 3.64 1.99
CA ASP A 35 1.99 2.77 1.08
C ASP A 35 2.12 1.35 1.65
N LEU A 36 2.19 0.37 0.75
CA LEU A 36 2.48 -1.04 0.99
C LEU A 36 3.69 -1.51 0.16
N LYS A 37 4.40 -2.51 0.70
CA LYS A 37 5.40 -3.25 -0.06
C LYS A 37 4.67 -4.21 -1.00
N ASN A 38 5.05 -4.22 -2.28
CA ASN A 38 4.39 -5.02 -3.32
C ASN A 38 4.87 -6.49 -3.28
N GLU A 39 4.83 -7.11 -2.09
CA GLU A 39 5.36 -8.45 -1.85
C GLU A 39 4.24 -9.50 -1.68
N ASN A 40 2.98 -9.07 -1.69
CA ASN A 40 1.81 -9.91 -1.42
C ASN A 40 0.88 -10.00 -2.64
N ASP A 41 0.02 -11.03 -2.66
CA ASP A 41 -1.00 -11.21 -3.71
C ASP A 41 -2.00 -10.04 -3.71
N GLN A 42 -2.08 -9.32 -4.83
CA GLN A 42 -2.94 -8.14 -4.98
C GLN A 42 -4.43 -8.44 -4.75
N ASN A 43 -4.93 -9.62 -5.14
CA ASN A 43 -6.34 -9.95 -4.94
C ASN A 43 -6.67 -10.11 -3.45
N LEU A 44 -5.75 -10.70 -2.68
CA LEU A 44 -5.90 -10.81 -1.23
C LEU A 44 -5.87 -9.42 -0.58
N ILE A 45 -4.96 -8.55 -1.02
CA ILE A 45 -4.86 -7.17 -0.51
C ILE A 45 -6.17 -6.41 -0.77
N ILE A 46 -6.69 -6.46 -2.00
CA ILE A 46 -7.92 -5.77 -2.37
C ILE A 46 -9.11 -6.28 -1.55
N SER A 47 -9.23 -7.60 -1.39
CA SER A 47 -10.29 -8.22 -0.57
C SER A 47 -10.28 -7.69 0.86
N ASP A 48 -9.10 -7.60 1.49
CA ASP A 48 -8.97 -7.12 2.87
C ASP A 48 -9.15 -5.60 2.97
N LEU A 49 -8.73 -4.82 1.97
CA LEU A 49 -8.94 -3.37 1.92
C LEU A 49 -10.42 -2.99 1.89
N VAL A 50 -11.24 -3.77 1.18
CA VAL A 50 -12.70 -3.56 1.16
C VAL A 50 -13.32 -3.70 2.54
N GLN A 51 -12.73 -4.51 3.43
CA GLN A 51 -13.15 -4.60 4.84
C GLN A 51 -12.64 -3.43 5.69
N ALA A 52 -11.51 -2.82 5.30
CA ALA A 52 -10.92 -1.68 5.98
C ALA A 52 -11.57 -0.33 5.60
N GLY A 53 -12.18 -0.21 4.42
CA GLY A 53 -12.90 1.00 4.01
C GLY A 53 -13.18 1.05 2.51
N LYS A 54 -13.69 2.20 2.04
CA LYS A 54 -13.92 2.43 0.61
C LYS A 54 -12.64 2.87 -0.08
N ILE A 55 -12.18 2.08 -1.04
CA ILE A 55 -10.98 2.38 -1.83
C ILE A 55 -11.25 3.57 -2.76
N ARG A 56 -10.42 4.62 -2.65
CA ARG A 56 -10.44 5.82 -3.50
C ARG A 56 -9.35 5.80 -4.57
N SER A 57 -8.17 5.30 -4.21
CA SER A 57 -7.08 5.06 -5.16
C SER A 57 -6.28 3.84 -4.74
N PHE A 58 -5.73 3.17 -5.76
CA PHE A 58 -4.82 2.04 -5.62
C PHE A 58 -3.81 2.15 -6.76
N GLU A 59 -2.61 2.57 -6.44
CA GLU A 59 -1.59 2.97 -7.40
C GLU A 59 -0.34 2.10 -7.23
N GLU A 60 0.00 1.38 -8.30
CA GLU A 60 1.27 0.67 -8.34
C GLU A 60 2.39 1.67 -8.65
N LYS A 61 3.38 1.77 -7.76
CA LYS A 61 4.58 2.56 -8.05
C LYS A 61 5.43 1.75 -9.00
N ILE A 62 5.52 2.21 -10.25
CA ILE A 62 6.47 1.68 -11.22
C ILE A 62 7.86 2.20 -10.80
N PRO A 63 8.85 1.32 -10.56
CA PRO A 63 10.19 1.75 -10.18
C PRO A 63 10.78 2.61 -11.29
N SER A 64 11.45 3.70 -10.90
CA SER A 64 12.13 4.56 -11.85
C SER A 64 13.32 3.84 -12.49
N MET A 65 13.73 4.27 -13.69
CA MET A 65 14.93 3.74 -14.36
C MET A 65 16.17 3.84 -13.47
N ASN A 66 16.26 4.87 -12.63
CA ASN A 66 17.35 5.05 -11.67
C ASN A 66 17.35 3.97 -10.57
N GLU A 67 16.19 3.61 -10.02
CA GLU A 67 16.07 2.55 -9.02
C GLU A 67 16.34 1.15 -9.62
N VAL A 68 15.88 0.92 -10.86
CA VAL A 68 16.17 -0.31 -11.60
C VAL A 68 17.67 -0.44 -11.86
N PHE A 69 18.33 0.66 -12.25
CA PHE A 69 19.77 0.68 -12.48
C PHE A 69 20.58 0.41 -11.21
N ILE A 70 20.26 1.08 -10.10
CA ILE A 70 20.98 0.90 -8.82
C ILE A 70 20.87 -0.54 -8.32
N ASN A 71 19.68 -1.15 -8.32
CA ASN A 71 19.52 -2.53 -7.87
C ASN A 71 20.32 -3.54 -8.72
N ALA A 72 20.43 -3.32 -10.03
CA ALA A 72 21.17 -4.21 -10.93
C ALA A 72 22.70 -4.14 -10.69
N VAL A 73 23.23 -2.96 -10.37
CA VAL A 73 24.67 -2.79 -10.11
C VAL A 73 25.06 -3.13 -8.67
N SER A 74 24.14 -2.99 -7.71
CA SER A 74 24.37 -3.30 -6.29
C SER A 74 24.36 -4.79 -5.96
N ASN A 75 23.86 -5.64 -6.86
CA ASN A 75 23.90 -7.09 -6.72
C ASN A 75 24.74 -7.74 -7.83
N PRO A 76 26.06 -7.46 -7.90
CA PRO A 76 26.94 -8.10 -8.87
C PRO A 76 27.05 -9.59 -8.51
N SER A 77 26.67 -10.44 -9.47
CA SER A 77 26.86 -11.90 -9.37
C SER A 77 28.34 -12.28 -9.42
#